data_AF-A0A9N9XZL9-F1
#
_entry.id   AF-A0A9N9XZL9-F1
#
_cell.length_a   1.000
_cell.length_b   1.000
_cell.length_c   1.000
_cell.angle_alpha   90.00
_cell.angle_beta   90.00
_cell.angle_gamma   90.00
#
_symmetry.space_group_name_H-M   'P 1'
#
loop_
_entity.id
_entity.type
_entity.pdbx_description
1 polymer ?
#
loop_
_entity_poly.entity_id
_entity_poly.type
_entity_poly.pdbx_seq_one_letter_code
_entity_poly.pdbx_strand_id
1 'polypeptide(L)'
;MAQERGFVEFLTTGRARMREPMAGQPISNQNQLLRFIRCFTGPWTPWMPIGVFLIHHADGPILVDTGASSECMKPGYVPSYMFVSSILTQLEVEPKDDIVGQLKTRGISPRDLQGIVVTHLHTDHAGGLEDIVKLAPDVPVYMSADHWEAYGKHPTWADMQGCASKHWPKNFNLKLLKFEGSPVGPWTGSEAITADGQVVAVPTPGHVPGHISVIITEDAQPGQSPYTFLAAGDATYNVGLLEREEPDGINQDPKTAFESLKLIKEFSRQKDVVVLPSHDPDTPRFLRDRVHLWYHQPLEKEEQRVDMAVESREKSARPEPLRIFPSEPLPPKLITSVNKNRPNGYYGSFDADLLANTAAELIAVNSDAQKQLLVEVLNRLLIQAEADCIAEAVAGQKNPKAEATHSCWFCIRMTLPTDEWVVPRWHTDGRMFDCTCPDSTAPHSKYAFSILGPSTRAILTNPDAHKILHSPSPSGRRWDTNDPDLELATALESFPQAAIEPGQMIRFSWAQEDSPIHSEPDSTNMHRVFVSILFGSESELRDMCDRRGETYGAWY
;
A
#
# COMPACT_ATOMS: atom_id res chain seq x y z
N MET A 1 -24.83 -22.76 7.22
CA MET A 1 -23.62 -22.79 8.06
C MET A 1 -23.31 -21.36 8.42
N ALA A 2 -23.39 -20.98 9.69
CA ALA A 2 -23.16 -19.61 10.13
C ALA A 2 -21.64 -19.36 10.05
N GLN A 3 -21.24 -18.44 9.19
CA GLN A 3 -19.87 -17.92 9.14
C GLN A 3 -19.56 -17.33 10.52
N GLU A 4 -18.44 -17.71 11.15
CA GLU A 4 -17.99 -17.11 12.41
C GLU A 4 -17.91 -15.59 12.20
N ARG A 5 -18.80 -14.84 12.86
CA ARG A 5 -18.84 -13.38 12.77
C ARG A 5 -17.76 -12.84 13.69
N GLY A 6 -16.79 -12.11 13.14
CA GLY A 6 -15.78 -11.41 13.94
C GLY A 6 -16.40 -10.31 14.80
N PHE A 7 -15.71 -9.89 15.87
CA PHE A 7 -16.21 -8.87 16.80
C PHE A 7 -16.45 -7.50 16.14
N VAL A 8 -15.67 -7.16 15.12
CA VAL A 8 -15.86 -5.97 14.28
C VAL A 8 -16.02 -6.42 12.83
N GLU A 9 -16.98 -5.83 12.12
CA GLU A 9 -17.27 -6.09 10.72
C GLU A 9 -17.24 -4.78 9.92
N PHE A 10 -16.56 -4.79 8.76
CA PHE A 10 -16.54 -3.65 7.83
C PHE A 10 -17.64 -3.81 6.77
N LEU A 11 -18.45 -2.78 6.63
CA LEU A 11 -19.54 -2.65 5.68
C LEU A 11 -19.21 -1.54 4.69
N THR A 12 -19.73 -1.64 3.47
CA THR A 12 -19.66 -0.57 2.50
C THR A 12 -21.07 -0.13 2.09
N THR A 13 -21.30 1.18 2.06
CA THR A 13 -22.55 1.76 1.54
C THR A 13 -22.37 2.38 0.17
N GLY A 14 -21.51 1.79 -0.65
CA GLY A 14 -21.16 2.28 -1.98
C GLY A 14 -19.71 2.74 -2.04
N ARG A 15 -19.43 3.60 -3.02
CA ARG A 15 -18.06 4.06 -3.27
C ARG A 15 -18.02 5.55 -3.56
N ALA A 16 -16.92 6.17 -3.15
CA ALA A 16 -16.62 7.56 -3.38
C ALA A 16 -15.30 7.70 -4.15
N ARG A 17 -15.16 8.77 -4.93
CA ARG A 17 -13.85 9.22 -5.41
C ARG A 17 -13.80 10.74 -5.36
N MET A 18 -12.59 11.26 -5.23
CA MET A 18 -12.36 12.70 -5.13
C MET A 18 -11.16 13.10 -5.98
N ARG A 19 -10.85 14.39 -6.05
CA ARG A 19 -9.59 14.85 -6.65
C ARG A 19 -8.43 14.51 -5.73
N GLU A 20 -7.30 14.08 -6.28
CA GLU A 20 -6.13 13.69 -5.47
C GLU A 20 -5.71 14.76 -4.43
N PRO A 21 -5.64 16.06 -4.76
CA PRO A 21 -5.31 17.07 -3.76
C PRO A 21 -6.39 17.28 -2.69
N MET A 22 -7.62 16.80 -2.91
CA MET A 22 -8.64 16.76 -1.86
C MET A 22 -8.35 15.61 -0.87
N ALA A 23 -7.84 14.48 -1.35
CA ALA A 23 -7.55 13.33 -0.50
C ALA A 23 -6.44 13.61 0.52
N GLY A 24 -5.41 14.35 0.14
CA GLY A 24 -4.32 14.71 1.05
C GLY A 24 -3.44 15.83 0.52
N GLN A 25 -2.93 16.67 1.42
CA GLN A 25 -1.88 17.63 1.08
C GLN A 25 -0.88 17.80 2.23
N PRO A 26 0.42 17.97 1.93
CA PRO A 26 1.45 18.19 2.94
C PRO A 26 1.13 19.33 3.92
N ILE A 27 1.44 19.12 5.20
CA ILE A 27 1.22 20.12 6.25
C ILE A 27 2.09 21.38 6.08
N SER A 28 3.16 21.30 5.29
CA SER A 28 3.98 22.46 4.90
C SER A 28 3.17 23.53 4.16
N ASN A 29 2.04 23.17 3.54
CA ASN A 29 1.10 24.12 2.97
C ASN A 29 -0.05 24.40 3.94
N GLN A 30 0.10 25.40 4.81
CA GLN A 30 -0.92 25.76 5.81
C GLN A 30 -1.98 26.75 5.30
N ASN A 31 -1.82 27.30 4.08
CA ASN A 31 -2.74 28.29 3.56
C ASN A 31 -4.05 27.62 3.09
N GLN A 32 -5.11 27.76 3.88
CA GLN A 32 -6.41 27.12 3.64
C GLN A 32 -7.00 27.45 2.27
N LEU A 33 -6.90 28.71 1.82
CA LEU A 33 -7.38 29.11 0.50
C LEU A 33 -6.62 28.39 -0.62
N LEU A 34 -5.29 28.31 -0.52
CA LEU A 34 -4.48 27.60 -1.52
C LEU A 34 -4.72 26.08 -1.48
N ARG A 35 -4.90 25.50 -0.29
CA ARG A 35 -5.27 24.08 -0.15
C ARG A 35 -6.60 23.81 -0.84
N PHE A 36 -7.61 24.62 -0.55
CA PHE A 36 -8.93 24.52 -1.16
C PHE A 36 -8.89 24.69 -2.68
N ILE A 37 -8.17 25.68 -3.20
CA ILE A 37 -8.03 25.89 -4.65
C ILE A 37 -7.39 24.66 -5.33
N ARG A 38 -6.41 24.01 -4.69
CA ARG A 38 -5.77 22.81 -5.24
C ARG A 38 -6.72 21.62 -5.33
N CYS A 39 -7.74 21.54 -4.49
CA CYS A 39 -8.76 20.47 -4.58
C CYS A 39 -9.46 20.44 -5.95
N PHE A 40 -9.47 21.55 -6.70
CA PHE A 40 -10.03 21.61 -8.06
C PHE A 40 -9.05 21.14 -9.16
N THR A 41 -7.85 20.70 -8.79
CA THR A 41 -6.77 20.31 -9.71
C THR A 41 -6.42 18.83 -9.56
N GLY A 42 -5.62 18.30 -10.48
CA GLY A 42 -5.18 16.90 -10.44
C GLY A 42 -6.20 15.88 -10.97
N PRO A 43 -5.77 14.63 -11.16
CA PRO A 43 -6.66 13.56 -11.57
C PRO A 43 -7.61 13.16 -10.42
N TRP A 44 -8.57 12.31 -10.73
CA TRP A 44 -9.42 11.68 -9.73
C TRP A 44 -8.65 10.53 -9.07
N THR A 45 -8.86 10.34 -7.77
CA THR A 45 -8.44 9.12 -7.09
C THR A 45 -9.14 7.90 -7.72
N PRO A 46 -8.60 6.69 -7.52
CA PRO A 46 -9.40 5.47 -7.63
C PRO A 46 -10.67 5.57 -6.78
N TRP A 47 -11.64 4.71 -7.09
CA TRP A 47 -12.81 4.56 -6.24
C TRP A 47 -12.40 3.94 -4.91
N MET A 48 -12.90 4.53 -3.83
CA MET A 48 -12.68 4.15 -2.44
C MET A 48 -14.02 3.74 -1.82
N PRO A 49 -14.03 2.83 -0.83
CA PRO A 49 -15.27 2.44 -0.16
C PRO A 49 -15.87 3.61 0.63
N ILE A 50 -17.18 3.59 0.85
CA ILE A 50 -17.84 4.37 1.90
C ILE A 50 -18.04 3.44 3.09
N GLY A 51 -17.05 3.44 3.98
CA GLY A 51 -16.91 2.48 5.07
C GLY A 51 -17.79 2.76 6.28
N VAL A 52 -18.40 1.70 6.82
CA VAL A 52 -19.17 1.69 8.07
C VAL A 52 -18.72 0.49 8.89
N PHE A 53 -18.65 0.61 10.22
CA PHE A 53 -18.26 -0.50 11.08
C PHE A 53 -19.43 -0.99 11.92
N LEU A 54 -19.66 -2.30 11.92
CA LEU A 54 -20.63 -2.99 12.76
C LEU A 54 -19.88 -3.77 13.85
N ILE A 55 -20.08 -3.38 15.10
CA ILE A 55 -19.48 -4.01 16.27
C ILE A 55 -20.49 -4.98 16.86
N HIS A 56 -20.13 -6.26 16.96
CA HIS A 56 -20.93 -7.31 17.55
C HIS A 56 -20.65 -7.39 19.07
N HIS A 57 -21.25 -6.47 19.82
CA HIS A 57 -21.13 -6.39 21.26
C HIS A 57 -22.12 -7.33 21.98
N ALA A 58 -21.80 -7.76 23.21
CA ALA A 58 -22.61 -8.71 23.98
C ALA A 58 -24.04 -8.22 24.26
N ASP A 59 -24.21 -6.93 24.49
CA ASP A 59 -25.53 -6.29 24.70
C ASP A 59 -26.31 -6.08 23.39
N GLY A 60 -25.68 -6.27 22.24
CA GLY A 60 -26.25 -6.10 20.91
C GLY A 60 -25.39 -5.22 19.99
N PRO A 61 -25.70 -5.17 18.69
CA PRO A 61 -24.87 -4.53 17.69
C PRO A 61 -24.76 -3.01 17.85
N ILE A 62 -23.59 -2.45 17.58
CA ILE A 62 -23.34 -1.00 17.56
C ILE A 62 -22.79 -0.63 16.18
N LEU A 63 -23.29 0.47 15.60
CA LEU A 63 -22.75 1.01 14.36
C LEU A 63 -21.79 2.17 14.63
N VAL A 64 -20.68 2.21 13.90
CA VAL A 64 -19.85 3.41 13.74
C VAL A 64 -20.08 3.91 12.32
N ASP A 65 -20.65 5.10 12.22
CA ASP A 65 -21.23 5.72 11.03
C ASP A 65 -22.40 4.94 10.42
N THR A 66 -23.04 5.55 9.43
CA THR A 66 -24.23 5.05 8.72
C THR A 66 -24.08 5.08 7.21
N GLY A 67 -22.91 5.53 6.72
CA GLY A 67 -22.63 5.58 5.31
C GLY A 67 -23.47 6.62 4.57
N ALA A 68 -23.47 6.50 3.25
CA ALA A 68 -24.35 7.25 2.36
C ALA A 68 -25.72 6.58 2.22
N SER A 69 -26.78 7.40 2.16
CA SER A 69 -28.12 6.90 1.77
C SER A 69 -28.15 6.66 0.26
N SER A 70 -28.88 5.63 -0.17
CA SER A 70 -29.12 5.37 -1.59
C SER A 70 -29.92 6.48 -2.27
N GLU A 71 -30.63 7.32 -1.49
CA GLU A 71 -31.30 8.52 -1.98
C GLU A 71 -30.33 9.59 -2.50
N CYS A 72 -29.03 9.52 -2.16
CA CYS A 72 -28.03 10.51 -2.59
C CYS A 72 -27.82 10.55 -4.11
N MET A 73 -28.19 9.48 -4.81
CA MET A 73 -28.13 9.41 -6.27
C MET A 73 -29.30 10.09 -6.97
N LYS A 74 -30.34 10.52 -6.22
CA LYS A 74 -31.51 11.19 -6.80
C LYS A 74 -31.27 12.69 -6.97
N PRO A 75 -31.76 13.30 -8.07
CA PRO A 75 -31.67 14.74 -8.26
C PRO A 75 -32.28 15.51 -7.08
N GLY A 76 -31.52 16.47 -6.55
CA GLY A 76 -32.00 17.37 -5.48
C GLY A 76 -31.77 16.88 -4.05
N TYR A 77 -31.12 15.72 -3.85
CA TYR A 77 -30.71 15.25 -2.53
C TYR A 77 -29.75 16.23 -1.86
N VAL A 78 -28.64 16.55 -2.53
CA VAL A 78 -27.82 17.71 -2.17
C VAL A 78 -28.37 18.98 -2.82
N PRO A 79 -28.57 20.09 -2.07
CA PRO A 79 -28.95 21.37 -2.65
C PRO A 79 -28.11 21.79 -3.87
N SER A 80 -28.76 22.30 -4.92
CA SER A 80 -28.11 22.66 -6.18
C SER A 80 -27.06 23.79 -6.07
N TYR A 81 -27.10 24.58 -5.00
CA TYR A 81 -26.07 25.59 -4.72
C TYR A 81 -24.74 24.97 -4.24
N MET A 82 -24.73 23.68 -3.89
CA MET A 82 -23.52 22.90 -3.61
C MET A 82 -22.85 22.33 -4.87
N PHE A 83 -22.91 23.03 -6.00
CA PHE A 83 -22.29 22.57 -7.25
C PHE A 83 -20.79 22.21 -7.06
N VAL A 84 -20.10 22.87 -6.12
CA VAL A 84 -18.71 22.59 -5.76
C VAL A 84 -18.50 21.17 -5.24
N SER A 85 -19.40 20.63 -4.40
CA SER A 85 -19.28 19.25 -3.89
C SER A 85 -19.33 18.24 -5.04
N SER A 86 -20.20 18.46 -6.03
CA SER A 86 -20.28 17.62 -7.24
C SER A 86 -19.08 17.73 -8.20
N ILE A 87 -18.25 18.77 -8.05
CA ILE A 87 -17.01 18.97 -8.82
C ILE A 87 -15.81 18.28 -8.15
N LEU A 88 -15.83 18.22 -6.81
CA LEU A 88 -14.72 17.73 -6.00
C LEU A 88 -14.85 16.25 -5.63
N THR A 89 -16.09 15.77 -5.51
CA THR A 89 -16.41 14.40 -5.08
C THR A 89 -17.47 13.77 -5.98
N GLN A 90 -17.38 12.45 -6.14
CA GLN A 90 -18.39 11.64 -6.81
C GLN A 90 -18.72 10.43 -5.94
N LEU A 91 -20.01 10.13 -5.85
CA LEU A 91 -20.54 8.98 -5.11
C LEU A 91 -21.24 8.04 -6.08
N GLU A 92 -21.15 6.75 -5.79
CA GLU A 92 -21.97 5.71 -6.41
C GLU A 92 -22.52 4.80 -5.30
N VAL A 93 -23.84 4.85 -5.12
CA VAL A 93 -24.57 4.11 -4.09
C VAL A 93 -25.76 3.41 -4.72
N GLU A 94 -25.84 2.09 -4.57
CA GLU A 94 -27.02 1.34 -4.99
C GLU A 94 -28.00 1.16 -3.81
N PRO A 95 -29.32 1.05 -4.06
CA PRO A 95 -30.32 0.78 -3.01
C PRO A 95 -30.06 -0.46 -2.16
N LYS A 96 -29.34 -1.45 -2.68
CA LYS A 96 -28.98 -2.65 -1.91
C LYS A 96 -27.80 -2.43 -0.97
N ASP A 97 -26.99 -1.40 -1.24
CA ASP A 97 -25.74 -1.13 -0.53
C ASP A 97 -25.98 -0.19 0.67
N ASP A 98 -27.10 0.53 0.73
CA ASP A 98 -27.38 1.39 1.89
C ASP A 98 -27.40 0.60 3.22
N ILE A 99 -27.23 1.33 4.32
CA ILE A 99 -27.02 0.70 5.63
C ILE A 99 -28.21 -0.17 6.08
N VAL A 100 -29.44 0.21 5.71
CA VAL A 100 -30.63 -0.59 6.03
C VAL A 100 -30.60 -1.91 5.25
N GLY A 101 -30.20 -1.86 3.97
CA GLY A 101 -29.91 -3.03 3.14
C GLY A 101 -28.82 -3.92 3.76
N GLN A 102 -27.69 -3.33 4.17
CA GLN A 102 -26.57 -4.05 4.78
C GLN A 102 -26.94 -4.74 6.10
N LEU A 103 -27.75 -4.11 6.95
CA LEU A 103 -28.25 -4.74 8.19
C LEU A 103 -29.22 -5.88 7.88
N LYS A 104 -30.12 -5.68 6.91
CA LYS A 104 -31.11 -6.70 6.51
C LYS A 104 -30.46 -7.97 5.98
N THR A 105 -29.41 -7.88 5.16
CA THR A 105 -28.69 -9.07 4.65
C THR A 105 -28.02 -9.87 5.76
N ARG A 106 -27.76 -9.24 6.91
CA ARG A 106 -27.20 -9.87 8.12
C ARG A 106 -28.25 -10.38 9.10
N GLY A 107 -29.54 -10.15 8.79
CA GLY A 107 -30.65 -10.49 9.66
C GLY A 107 -30.72 -9.62 10.92
N ILE A 108 -30.14 -8.42 10.89
CA ILE A 108 -30.14 -7.47 12.01
C ILE A 108 -31.26 -6.46 11.76
N SER A 109 -32.19 -6.33 12.71
CA SER A 109 -33.16 -5.24 12.68
C SER A 109 -32.48 -3.96 13.16
N PRO A 110 -32.75 -2.78 12.55
CA PRO A 110 -32.29 -1.50 13.10
C PRO A 110 -32.71 -1.27 14.56
N ARG A 111 -33.79 -1.93 15.02
CA ARG A 111 -34.26 -1.87 16.42
C ARG A 111 -33.41 -2.69 17.40
N ASP A 112 -32.56 -3.58 16.89
CA ASP A 112 -31.66 -4.39 17.71
C ASP A 112 -30.36 -3.64 18.03
N LEU A 113 -30.09 -2.53 17.31
CA LEU A 113 -28.93 -1.69 17.54
C LEU A 113 -28.94 -1.09 18.94
N GLN A 114 -27.83 -1.25 19.67
CA GLN A 114 -27.62 -0.63 20.97
C GLN A 114 -27.13 0.80 20.86
N GLY A 115 -26.62 1.20 19.69
CA GLY A 115 -26.25 2.58 19.43
C GLY A 115 -25.65 2.79 18.05
N ILE A 116 -25.62 4.05 17.65
CA ILE A 116 -24.97 4.54 16.44
C ILE A 116 -24.00 5.64 16.87
N VAL A 117 -22.71 5.46 16.61
CA VAL A 117 -21.67 6.46 16.88
C VAL A 117 -21.35 7.14 15.56
N VAL A 118 -21.67 8.44 15.44
CA VAL A 118 -21.43 9.20 14.21
C VAL A 118 -20.13 9.98 14.38
N THR A 119 -19.14 9.66 13.55
CA THR A 119 -17.83 10.31 13.54
C THR A 119 -17.97 11.79 13.20
N HIS A 120 -18.78 12.07 12.17
CA HIS A 120 -19.20 13.41 11.76
C HIS A 120 -20.37 13.37 10.76
N LEU A 121 -20.91 14.54 10.41
CA LEU A 121 -22.17 14.72 9.69
C LEU A 121 -22.07 14.80 8.15
N HIS A 122 -20.90 14.53 7.55
CA HIS A 122 -20.81 14.50 6.09
C HIS A 122 -21.70 13.42 5.49
N THR A 123 -22.08 13.66 4.23
CA THR A 123 -23.13 12.89 3.54
C THR A 123 -22.84 11.39 3.47
N ASP A 124 -21.58 11.01 3.38
CA ASP A 124 -21.08 9.64 3.29
C ASP A 124 -20.83 8.98 4.66
N HIS A 125 -21.04 9.68 5.77
CA HIS A 125 -20.97 9.11 7.13
C HIS A 125 -22.34 9.12 7.83
N ALA A 126 -23.10 10.20 7.68
CA ALA A 126 -24.39 10.40 8.33
C ALA A 126 -25.59 10.30 7.37
N GLY A 127 -25.37 9.94 6.10
CA GLY A 127 -26.42 9.88 5.08
C GLY A 127 -27.50 8.84 5.40
N GLY A 128 -27.10 7.66 5.88
CA GLY A 128 -28.04 6.60 6.26
C GLY A 128 -28.77 6.83 7.60
N LEU A 129 -28.44 7.90 8.33
CA LEU A 129 -28.93 8.11 9.69
C LEU A 129 -30.45 8.28 9.76
N GLU A 130 -31.04 9.07 8.85
CA GLU A 130 -32.50 9.24 8.81
C GLU A 130 -33.22 7.93 8.47
N ASP A 131 -32.63 7.11 7.59
CA ASP A 131 -33.22 5.83 7.18
C ASP A 131 -33.27 4.83 8.34
N ILE A 132 -32.22 4.79 9.18
CA ILE A 132 -32.22 3.98 10.40
C ILE A 132 -33.21 4.53 11.44
N VAL A 133 -33.16 5.83 11.73
CA VAL A 133 -34.00 6.45 12.78
C VAL A 133 -35.49 6.34 12.45
N LYS A 134 -35.88 6.39 11.17
CA LYS A 134 -37.27 6.14 10.74
C LYS A 134 -37.77 4.76 11.20
N LEU A 135 -36.88 3.76 11.23
CA LEU A 135 -37.21 2.38 11.59
C LEU A 135 -37.05 2.11 13.10
N ALA A 136 -36.09 2.79 13.74
CA ALA A 136 -35.73 2.66 15.14
C ALA A 136 -35.54 4.04 15.80
N PRO A 137 -36.62 4.77 16.13
CA PRO A 137 -36.53 6.15 16.60
C PRO A 137 -35.86 6.32 17.97
N ASP A 138 -35.86 5.26 18.79
CA ASP A 138 -35.33 5.27 20.15
C ASP A 138 -33.84 4.89 20.22
N VAL A 139 -33.23 4.42 19.12
CA VAL A 139 -31.81 4.03 19.08
C VAL A 139 -30.94 5.23 19.48
N PRO A 140 -30.03 5.10 20.46
CA PRO A 140 -29.19 6.22 20.85
C PRO A 140 -28.17 6.53 19.75
N VAL A 141 -28.08 7.80 19.38
CA VAL A 141 -27.13 8.31 18.38
C VAL A 141 -26.11 9.17 19.11
N TYR A 142 -24.88 8.69 19.22
CA TYR A 142 -23.76 9.36 19.86
C TYR A 142 -23.03 10.25 18.87
N MET A 143 -22.76 11.49 19.27
CA MET A 143 -22.08 12.49 18.44
C MET A 143 -21.32 13.46 19.33
N SER A 144 -20.21 13.99 18.85
CA SER A 144 -19.49 15.06 19.54
C SER A 144 -20.38 16.29 19.77
N ALA A 145 -20.37 16.81 21.00
CA ALA A 145 -21.04 18.05 21.36
C ALA A 145 -20.50 19.23 20.53
N ASP A 146 -19.19 19.28 20.29
CA ASP A 146 -18.54 20.31 19.50
C ASP A 146 -18.95 20.23 18.02
N HIS A 147 -19.08 19.02 17.48
CA HIS A 147 -19.54 18.83 16.11
C HIS A 147 -21.02 19.22 15.94
N TRP A 148 -21.86 18.85 16.91
CA TRP A 148 -23.26 19.25 16.92
C TRP A 148 -23.43 20.77 17.06
N GLU A 149 -22.60 21.43 17.86
CA GLU A 149 -22.57 22.89 17.97
C GLU A 149 -22.18 23.53 16.63
N ALA A 150 -21.11 23.03 16.00
CA ALA A 150 -20.60 23.61 14.76
C ALA A 150 -21.55 23.42 13.57
N TYR A 151 -22.09 22.21 13.39
CA TYR A 151 -22.84 21.82 12.18
C TYR A 151 -24.30 21.48 12.47
N GLY A 152 -24.57 20.68 13.51
CA GLY A 152 -25.92 20.21 13.84
C GLY A 152 -26.94 21.33 14.08
N LYS A 153 -26.51 22.42 14.73
CA LYS A 153 -27.33 23.63 14.97
C LYS A 153 -27.33 24.61 13.79
N HIS A 154 -26.50 24.39 12.78
CA HIS A 154 -26.28 25.30 11.66
C HIS A 154 -26.45 24.58 10.30
N PRO A 155 -27.64 24.06 9.98
CA PRO A 155 -27.87 23.17 8.83
C PRO A 155 -27.47 23.78 7.49
N THR A 156 -27.74 25.07 7.26
CA THR A 156 -27.31 25.77 6.03
C THR A 156 -25.79 25.87 5.89
N TRP A 157 -25.08 26.02 7.01
CA TRP A 157 -23.61 26.04 7.00
C TRP A 157 -23.05 24.63 6.82
N ALA A 158 -23.63 23.65 7.52
CA ALA A 158 -23.27 22.24 7.37
C ALA A 158 -23.45 21.76 5.92
N ASP A 159 -24.54 22.16 5.26
CA ASP A 159 -24.75 21.90 3.83
C ASP A 159 -23.58 22.45 3.00
N MET A 160 -23.17 23.71 3.18
CA MET A 160 -22.02 24.28 2.45
C MET A 160 -20.71 23.51 2.64
N GLN A 161 -20.62 22.72 3.72
CA GLN A 161 -19.47 21.92 4.10
C GLN A 161 -19.56 20.46 3.64
N GLY A 162 -20.57 20.06 2.86
CA GLY A 162 -20.71 18.70 2.32
C GLY A 162 -21.66 17.79 3.12
N CYS A 163 -22.44 18.36 4.05
CA CYS A 163 -23.51 17.63 4.71
C CYS A 163 -24.82 17.67 3.89
N ALA A 164 -25.77 16.82 4.26
CA ALA A 164 -27.12 16.79 3.68
C ALA A 164 -28.18 17.02 4.77
N SER A 165 -28.21 18.22 5.37
CA SER A 165 -28.98 18.49 6.58
C SER A 165 -30.50 18.32 6.45
N LYS A 166 -31.04 18.45 5.23
CA LYS A 166 -32.45 18.14 4.92
C LYS A 166 -32.83 16.69 5.16
N HIS A 167 -31.84 15.80 5.12
CA HIS A 167 -31.95 14.35 5.29
C HIS A 167 -31.44 13.90 6.65
N TRP A 168 -31.31 14.82 7.62
CA TRP A 168 -31.09 14.44 9.01
C TRP A 168 -32.42 14.16 9.71
N PRO A 169 -32.46 13.20 10.66
CA PRO A 169 -33.64 12.97 11.47
C PRO A 169 -33.98 14.21 12.31
N LYS A 170 -35.27 14.58 12.33
CA LYS A 170 -35.73 15.77 13.08
C LYS A 170 -35.83 15.54 14.58
N ASN A 171 -36.29 14.35 14.97
CA ASN A 171 -36.45 13.93 16.36
C ASN A 171 -35.85 12.54 16.50
N PHE A 172 -34.76 12.44 17.26
CA PHE A 172 -34.05 11.20 17.50
C PHE A 172 -33.34 11.27 18.85
N ASN A 173 -32.98 10.11 19.40
CA ASN A 173 -32.31 10.00 20.70
C ASN A 173 -30.82 10.41 20.61
N LEU A 174 -30.56 11.69 20.40
CA LEU A 174 -29.21 12.25 20.33
C LEU A 174 -28.52 12.24 21.71
N LYS A 175 -27.30 11.71 21.77
CA LYS A 175 -26.40 11.69 22.92
C LYS A 175 -25.14 12.48 22.57
N LEU A 176 -24.91 13.60 23.25
CA LEU A 176 -23.77 14.47 23.00
C LEU A 176 -22.58 14.11 23.88
N LEU A 177 -21.47 13.78 23.23
CA LEU A 177 -20.18 13.43 23.84
C LEU A 177 -19.38 14.71 24.10
N LYS A 178 -18.87 14.87 25.32
CA LYS A 178 -18.09 16.03 25.80
C LYS A 178 -16.64 15.69 26.14
N PHE A 179 -16.27 14.41 26.15
CA PHE A 179 -14.90 13.92 26.40
C PHE A 179 -14.37 14.29 27.79
N GLU A 180 -15.25 14.34 28.78
CA GLU A 180 -14.90 14.61 30.19
C GLU A 180 -14.46 13.34 30.96
N GLY A 181 -14.46 12.17 30.30
CA GLY A 181 -14.04 10.90 30.88
C GLY A 181 -12.51 10.77 31.03
N SER A 182 -12.08 9.57 31.43
CA SER A 182 -10.66 9.30 31.68
C SER A 182 -9.81 9.35 30.40
N PRO A 183 -8.51 9.66 30.51
CA PRO A 183 -7.57 9.55 29.40
C PRO A 183 -7.52 8.13 28.82
N VAL A 184 -7.33 8.02 27.51
CA VAL A 184 -7.07 6.76 26.81
C VAL A 184 -5.88 6.99 25.89
N GLY A 185 -4.78 6.26 26.12
CA GLY A 185 -3.54 6.47 25.36
C GLY A 185 -3.09 7.94 25.39
N PRO A 186 -2.86 8.59 24.23
CA PRO A 186 -2.44 9.99 24.16
C PRO A 186 -3.60 10.99 24.28
N TRP A 187 -4.86 10.56 24.26
CA TRP A 187 -6.01 11.44 24.44
C TRP A 187 -6.23 11.73 25.93
N THR A 188 -6.31 13.01 26.28
CA THR A 188 -6.54 13.48 27.65
C THR A 188 -7.97 13.32 28.12
N GLY A 189 -8.92 13.08 27.21
CA GLY A 189 -10.34 12.86 27.50
C GLY A 189 -10.96 11.89 26.49
N SER A 190 -11.90 11.08 26.97
CA SER A 190 -12.63 10.08 26.18
C SER A 190 -14.06 9.93 26.71
N GLU A 191 -14.93 9.23 25.97
CA GLU A 191 -16.22 8.76 26.51
C GLU A 191 -16.50 7.32 26.12
N ALA A 192 -16.87 6.52 27.12
CA ALA A 192 -17.31 5.15 26.92
C ALA A 192 -18.71 5.12 26.29
N ILE A 193 -18.86 4.37 25.20
CA ILE A 193 -20.14 4.11 24.54
C ILE A 193 -20.80 2.88 25.15
N THR A 194 -20.00 1.87 25.51
CA THR A 194 -20.45 0.69 26.25
C THR A 194 -20.05 0.79 27.72
N ALA A 195 -20.86 0.21 28.62
CA ALA A 195 -20.62 0.29 30.06
C ALA A 195 -19.36 -0.47 30.51
N ASP A 196 -18.93 -1.47 29.74
CA ASP A 196 -17.72 -2.25 29.97
C ASP A 196 -16.43 -1.61 29.41
N GLY A 197 -16.56 -0.50 28.67
CA GLY A 197 -15.43 0.21 28.06
C GLY A 197 -14.84 -0.47 26.82
N GLN A 198 -15.50 -1.48 26.23
CA GLN A 198 -15.04 -2.09 24.97
C GLN A 198 -15.13 -1.13 23.78
N VAL A 199 -16.11 -0.21 23.78
CA VAL A 199 -16.27 0.82 22.73
C VAL A 199 -16.14 2.19 23.36
N VAL A 200 -15.14 2.96 22.93
CA VAL A 200 -14.80 4.28 23.48
C VAL A 200 -14.60 5.28 22.35
N ALA A 201 -15.22 6.46 22.46
CA ALA A 201 -15.00 7.57 21.55
C ALA A 201 -13.88 8.48 22.05
N VAL A 202 -13.01 8.91 21.13
CA VAL A 202 -11.91 9.86 21.39
C VAL A 202 -11.97 11.03 20.39
N PRO A 203 -11.61 12.26 20.82
CA PRO A 203 -11.65 13.42 19.94
C PRO A 203 -10.51 13.39 18.93
N THR A 204 -10.84 13.55 17.64
CA THR A 204 -9.88 13.68 16.53
C THR A 204 -10.28 14.83 15.60
N PRO A 205 -10.40 16.07 16.13
CA PRO A 205 -10.84 17.23 15.34
C PRO A 205 -9.83 17.56 14.24
N GLY A 206 -10.29 18.30 13.24
CA GLY A 206 -9.42 18.83 12.19
C GLY A 206 -10.07 18.74 10.83
N HIS A 207 -10.35 17.51 10.36
CA HIS A 207 -11.14 17.26 9.15
C HIS A 207 -12.40 18.14 9.15
N VAL A 208 -13.15 18.02 10.25
CA VAL A 208 -14.20 18.95 10.64
C VAL A 208 -14.07 19.27 12.14
N PRO A 209 -14.64 20.39 12.62
CA PRO A 209 -14.73 20.68 14.04
C PRO A 209 -15.45 19.56 14.79
N GLY A 210 -14.87 19.10 15.89
CA GLY A 210 -15.46 18.07 16.73
C GLY A 210 -15.50 16.65 16.13
N HIS A 211 -14.77 16.37 15.04
CA HIS A 211 -14.62 15.00 14.52
C HIS A 211 -14.10 14.04 15.62
N ILE A 212 -14.53 12.77 15.57
CA ILE A 212 -14.17 11.75 16.56
C ILE A 212 -13.71 10.46 15.87
N SER A 213 -12.90 9.68 16.58
CA SER A 213 -12.57 8.30 16.21
C SER A 213 -13.06 7.36 17.31
N VAL A 214 -13.27 6.08 16.98
CA VAL A 214 -13.79 5.08 17.93
C VAL A 214 -12.76 3.98 18.15
N ILE A 215 -12.35 3.82 19.41
CA ILE A 215 -11.48 2.73 19.86
C ILE A 215 -12.37 1.56 20.27
N ILE A 216 -12.06 0.38 19.74
CA ILE A 216 -12.80 -0.85 19.97
C ILE A 216 -11.81 -1.89 20.52
N THR A 217 -12.06 -2.39 21.72
CA THR A 217 -11.25 -3.42 22.36
C THR A 217 -12.00 -4.75 22.34
N GLU A 218 -11.45 -5.72 21.63
CA GLU A 218 -11.93 -7.11 21.66
C GLU A 218 -11.20 -7.85 22.78
N ASP A 219 -11.97 -8.44 23.70
CA ASP A 219 -11.42 -9.22 24.80
C ASP A 219 -10.56 -10.39 24.30
N ALA A 220 -9.53 -10.69 25.06
CA ALA A 220 -8.64 -11.80 24.74
C ALA A 220 -9.29 -13.15 25.02
N GLN A 221 -9.06 -14.12 24.13
CA GLN A 221 -9.26 -15.52 24.48
C GLN A 221 -8.21 -15.97 25.52
N PRO A 222 -8.47 -17.03 26.33
CA PRO A 222 -7.52 -17.51 27.32
C PRO A 222 -6.13 -17.78 26.71
N GLY A 223 -5.10 -17.07 27.18
CA GLY A 223 -3.73 -17.19 26.71
C GLY A 223 -3.33 -16.23 25.57
N GLN A 224 -4.21 -15.30 25.17
CA GLN A 224 -3.93 -14.25 24.18
C GLN A 224 -3.99 -12.84 24.79
N SER A 225 -3.52 -11.84 24.05
CA SER A 225 -3.69 -10.42 24.38
C SER A 225 -4.97 -9.88 23.70
N PRO A 226 -5.63 -8.87 24.27
CA PRO A 226 -6.81 -8.27 23.66
C PRO A 226 -6.43 -7.50 22.40
N TYR A 227 -7.29 -7.52 21.38
CA TYR A 227 -7.07 -6.77 20.15
C TYR A 227 -7.68 -5.37 20.26
N THR A 228 -7.00 -4.38 19.68
CA THR A 228 -7.48 -3.00 19.65
C THR A 228 -7.63 -2.53 18.21
N PHE A 229 -8.80 -2.04 17.87
CA PHE A 229 -9.10 -1.42 16.59
C PHE A 229 -9.38 0.07 16.81
N LEU A 230 -9.05 0.89 15.82
CA LEU A 230 -9.40 2.30 15.79
C LEU A 230 -10.12 2.60 14.49
N ALA A 231 -11.45 2.75 14.55
CA ALA A 231 -12.24 3.27 13.45
C ALA A 231 -11.95 4.77 13.33
N ALA A 232 -11.20 5.14 12.28
CA ALA A 232 -10.61 6.47 12.19
C ALA A 232 -11.59 7.54 11.70
N GLY A 233 -12.70 7.14 11.07
CA GLY A 233 -13.54 8.07 10.31
C GLY A 233 -12.69 8.78 9.25
N ASP A 234 -12.84 10.09 9.20
CA ASP A 234 -12.10 10.98 8.29
C ASP A 234 -10.97 11.74 8.97
N ALA A 235 -10.56 11.30 10.17
CA ALA A 235 -9.28 11.76 10.73
C ALA A 235 -8.12 11.45 9.77
N THR A 236 -8.24 10.36 9.00
CA THR A 236 -7.43 10.03 7.82
C THR A 236 -8.27 9.23 6.83
N TYR A 237 -8.13 9.45 5.52
CA TYR A 237 -8.88 8.68 4.51
C TYR A 237 -8.28 7.30 4.23
N ASN A 238 -6.97 7.16 4.34
CA ASN A 238 -6.27 5.88 4.19
C ASN A 238 -5.02 5.84 5.09
N VAL A 239 -4.45 4.66 5.27
CA VAL A 239 -3.27 4.50 6.13
C VAL A 239 -2.04 5.18 5.52
N GLY A 240 -1.90 5.20 4.19
CA GLY A 240 -0.80 5.90 3.53
C GLY A 240 -0.73 7.40 3.87
N LEU A 241 -1.88 8.07 3.98
CA LEU A 241 -1.97 9.47 4.41
C LEU A 241 -1.59 9.64 5.88
N LEU A 242 -2.04 8.73 6.74
CA LEU A 242 -1.66 8.70 8.16
C LEU A 242 -0.15 8.51 8.32
N GLU A 243 0.47 7.61 7.55
CA GLU A 243 1.92 7.37 7.58
C GLU A 243 2.71 8.62 7.19
N ARG A 244 2.32 9.28 6.09
CA ARG A 244 2.91 10.54 5.62
C ARG A 244 2.56 11.75 6.48
N GLU A 245 1.65 11.59 7.44
CA GLU A 245 1.11 12.66 8.28
C GLU A 245 0.51 13.80 7.42
N GLU A 246 -0.18 13.42 6.36
CA GLU A 246 -0.82 14.34 5.42
C GLU A 246 -2.30 14.48 5.74
N PRO A 247 -2.74 15.62 6.32
CA PRO A 247 -4.15 15.88 6.49
C PRO A 247 -4.82 16.10 5.13
N ASP A 248 -6.14 15.88 5.10
CA ASP A 248 -6.95 16.05 3.90
C ASP A 248 -6.86 17.49 3.34
N GLY A 249 -7.27 17.65 2.08
CA GLY A 249 -7.16 18.92 1.37
C GLY A 249 -8.26 19.93 1.68
N ILE A 250 -9.41 19.49 2.22
CA ILE A 250 -10.64 20.28 2.32
C ILE A 250 -10.94 20.77 3.74
N ASN A 251 -10.16 20.36 4.74
CA ASN A 251 -10.33 20.81 6.11
C ASN A 251 -10.13 22.32 6.31
N GLN A 252 -10.75 22.80 7.39
CA GLN A 252 -10.66 24.20 7.82
C GLN A 252 -9.49 24.46 8.77
N ASP A 253 -8.91 23.41 9.35
CA ASP A 253 -7.77 23.53 10.25
C ASP A 253 -6.77 22.38 10.04
N PRO A 254 -5.86 22.51 9.06
CA PRO A 254 -4.91 21.45 8.73
C PRO A 254 -3.92 21.18 9.87
N LYS A 255 -3.68 22.16 10.75
CA LYS A 255 -2.79 21.97 11.91
C LYS A 255 -3.46 21.07 12.93
N THR A 256 -4.73 21.34 13.27
CA THR A 256 -5.49 20.49 14.19
C THR A 256 -5.69 19.09 13.62
N ALA A 257 -5.96 18.96 12.32
CA ALA A 257 -6.02 17.65 11.65
C ALA A 257 -4.69 16.88 11.78
N PHE A 258 -3.57 17.56 11.54
CA PHE A 258 -2.24 16.98 11.70
C PHE A 258 -1.94 16.54 13.15
N GLU A 259 -2.35 17.30 14.16
CA GLU A 259 -2.20 16.87 15.55
C GLU A 259 -3.06 15.63 15.87
N SER A 260 -4.27 15.53 15.30
CA SER A 260 -5.09 14.31 15.41
C SER A 260 -4.42 13.09 14.77
N LEU A 261 -3.79 13.24 13.60
CA LEU A 261 -2.97 12.17 12.98
C LEU A 261 -1.83 11.72 13.90
N LYS A 262 -1.17 12.68 14.56
CA LYS A 262 -0.09 12.38 15.51
C LYS A 262 -0.58 11.62 16.73
N LEU A 263 -1.74 11.96 17.28
CA LEU A 263 -2.34 11.22 18.40
C LEU A 263 -2.63 9.77 17.99
N ILE A 264 -3.19 9.53 16.81
CA ILE A 264 -3.45 8.17 16.30
C ILE A 264 -2.13 7.39 16.16
N LYS A 265 -1.08 8.02 15.61
CA LYS A 265 0.25 7.40 15.52
C LYS A 265 0.84 7.16 16.91
N GLU A 266 0.78 8.12 17.83
CA GLU A 266 1.29 7.93 19.18
C GLU A 266 0.59 6.77 19.89
N PHE A 267 -0.74 6.68 19.79
CA PHE A 267 -1.51 5.58 20.33
C PHE A 267 -1.05 4.24 19.76
N SER A 268 -0.86 4.19 18.44
CA SER A 268 -0.36 2.99 17.78
C SER A 268 1.06 2.62 18.27
N ARG A 269 1.92 3.57 18.67
CA ARG A 269 3.25 3.25 19.25
C ARG A 269 3.16 2.65 20.66
N GLN A 270 2.09 2.95 21.38
CA GLN A 270 1.89 2.51 22.76
C GLN A 270 1.25 1.12 22.83
N LYS A 271 0.49 0.72 21.81
CA LYS A 271 -0.24 -0.55 21.78
C LYS A 271 -0.41 -1.04 20.33
N ASP A 272 -0.51 -2.36 20.17
CA ASP A 272 -0.85 -2.98 18.89
C ASP A 272 -2.29 -2.60 18.49
N VAL A 273 -2.40 -1.64 17.58
CA VAL A 273 -3.67 -1.07 17.11
C VAL A 273 -3.82 -1.27 15.61
N VAL A 274 -4.95 -1.83 15.21
CA VAL A 274 -5.39 -1.91 13.81
C VAL A 274 -6.16 -0.64 13.49
N VAL A 275 -5.58 0.25 12.69
CA VAL A 275 -6.24 1.50 12.29
C VAL A 275 -7.10 1.21 11.06
N LEU A 276 -8.37 1.63 11.11
CA LEU A 276 -9.38 1.33 10.12
C LEU A 276 -10.00 2.64 9.56
N PRO A 277 -9.43 3.22 8.50
CA PRO A 277 -10.02 4.37 7.81
C PRO A 277 -11.30 3.99 7.05
N SER A 278 -12.26 4.92 6.95
CA SER A 278 -13.53 4.67 6.24
C SER A 278 -13.37 4.59 4.72
N HIS A 279 -12.31 5.19 4.17
CA HIS A 279 -12.08 5.30 2.72
C HIS A 279 -10.82 4.58 2.23
N ASP A 280 -10.27 3.66 3.01
CA ASP A 280 -9.14 2.84 2.56
C ASP A 280 -9.66 1.56 1.88
N PRO A 281 -9.31 1.31 0.59
CA PRO A 281 -9.65 0.05 -0.07
C PRO A 281 -9.15 -1.19 0.66
N ASP A 282 -8.08 -1.06 1.45
CA ASP A 282 -7.49 -2.16 2.20
C ASP A 282 -8.05 -2.31 3.63
N THR A 283 -8.94 -1.43 4.11
CA THR A 283 -9.57 -1.58 5.45
C THR A 283 -10.15 -2.99 5.71
N PRO A 284 -10.85 -3.66 4.77
CA PRO A 284 -11.30 -5.04 4.96
C PRO A 284 -10.16 -6.01 5.28
N ARG A 285 -8.99 -5.80 4.66
CA ARG A 285 -7.80 -6.59 4.89
C ARG A 285 -7.20 -6.30 6.26
N PHE A 286 -7.06 -5.03 6.65
CA PHE A 286 -6.49 -4.69 7.97
C PHE A 286 -7.30 -5.33 9.09
N LEU A 287 -8.62 -5.29 8.94
CA LEU A 287 -9.55 -5.91 9.88
C LEU A 287 -9.38 -7.45 9.91
N ARG A 288 -9.38 -8.11 8.75
CA ARG A 288 -9.25 -9.57 8.64
C ARG A 288 -7.91 -10.09 9.16
N ASP A 289 -6.83 -9.47 8.70
CA ASP A 289 -5.45 -9.91 8.95
C ASP A 289 -4.86 -9.29 10.23
N ARG A 290 -5.65 -8.44 10.91
CA ARG A 290 -5.28 -7.71 12.13
C ARG A 290 -3.96 -6.95 11.96
N VAL A 291 -3.81 -6.27 10.82
CA VAL A 291 -2.59 -5.53 10.46
C VAL A 291 -2.47 -4.30 11.34
N HIS A 292 -1.50 -4.28 12.24
CA HIS A 292 -1.25 -3.09 13.04
C HIS A 292 -0.54 -2.01 12.20
N LEU A 293 -0.74 -0.73 12.55
CA LEU A 293 -0.22 0.41 11.80
C LEU A 293 1.30 0.35 11.56
N TRP A 294 2.09 -0.28 12.45
CA TRP A 294 3.54 -0.45 12.26
C TRP A 294 3.95 -1.61 11.36
N TYR A 295 2.99 -2.46 10.99
CA TYR A 295 3.15 -3.56 10.04
C TYR A 295 2.55 -3.24 8.68
N HIS A 296 2.16 -1.98 8.46
CA HIS A 296 1.52 -1.59 7.24
C HIS A 296 2.53 -1.44 6.10
N GLN A 297 2.56 -2.43 5.21
CA GLN A 297 3.11 -2.29 3.87
C GLN A 297 1.99 -1.86 2.89
N PRO A 298 2.27 -1.04 1.86
CA PRO A 298 1.31 -0.75 0.80
C PRO A 298 1.02 -2.04 0.02
N LEU A 299 -0.24 -2.37 -0.25
CA LEU A 299 -0.57 -3.54 -1.06
C LEU A 299 -0.63 -3.27 -2.56
N GLU A 300 -0.13 -4.28 -3.25
CA GLU A 300 -0.26 -4.62 -4.66
C GLU A 300 -1.72 -4.90 -5.06
N LYS A 301 -2.05 -4.59 -6.32
CA LYS A 301 -3.35 -4.83 -6.94
C LYS A 301 -3.61 -6.31 -7.20
N GLU A 302 -4.70 -6.82 -6.62
CA GLU A 302 -5.76 -7.62 -7.24
C GLU A 302 -5.40 -8.61 -8.38
N GLU A 303 -4.71 -9.71 -8.06
CA GLU A 303 -4.80 -10.96 -8.83
C GLU A 303 -4.73 -12.17 -7.88
N GLN A 304 -5.87 -12.60 -7.32
CA GLN A 304 -6.04 -14.00 -6.90
C GLN A 304 -7.51 -14.35 -6.68
N ARG A 305 -8.14 -14.71 -7.79
CA ARG A 305 -9.25 -15.66 -7.81
C ARG A 305 -8.73 -17.05 -8.17
N VAL A 306 -7.72 -17.55 -7.44
CA VAL A 306 -7.22 -18.92 -7.62
C VAL A 306 -6.73 -19.42 -6.25
N ASP A 307 -7.21 -20.61 -5.87
CA ASP A 307 -6.65 -21.54 -4.88
C ASP A 307 -7.04 -21.45 -3.39
N MET A 308 -8.23 -22.01 -3.12
CA MET A 308 -8.36 -23.03 -2.07
C MET A 308 -7.48 -24.25 -2.39
N ALA A 309 -6.17 -24.18 -2.21
CA ALA A 309 -5.32 -25.37 -2.39
C ALA A 309 -3.93 -25.29 -1.72
N VAL A 310 -3.71 -24.52 -0.65
CA VAL A 310 -2.39 -24.56 0.02
C VAL A 310 -2.50 -24.43 1.54
N GLU A 311 -3.24 -25.34 2.17
CA GLU A 311 -3.04 -25.65 3.59
C GLU A 311 -2.10 -26.85 3.72
N SER A 312 -0.80 -26.60 3.56
CA SER A 312 0.28 -27.34 4.25
C SER A 312 1.63 -26.70 3.92
N ARG A 313 2.20 -25.92 4.85
CA ARG A 313 3.67 -25.86 5.04
C ARG A 313 4.02 -25.19 6.36
N GLU A 314 4.46 -26.04 7.28
CA GLU A 314 5.17 -25.69 8.52
C GLU A 314 6.52 -25.01 8.24
N LYS A 315 7.02 -24.24 9.22
CA LYS A 315 8.42 -23.84 9.48
C LYS A 315 9.17 -23.07 8.37
N SER A 316 9.34 -21.76 8.59
CA SER A 316 10.53 -20.94 8.24
C SER A 316 11.34 -21.44 7.03
N ALA A 317 10.78 -21.36 5.83
CA ALA A 317 11.52 -21.66 4.60
C ALA A 317 12.09 -20.35 4.03
N ARG A 318 13.40 -20.34 3.78
CA ARG A 318 14.11 -19.32 3.01
C ARG A 318 13.34 -19.05 1.69
N PRO A 319 13.18 -17.79 1.23
CA PRO A 319 12.57 -17.50 -0.07
C PRO A 319 13.28 -18.22 -1.21
N GLU A 320 12.53 -18.53 -2.28
CA GLU A 320 13.06 -19.29 -3.41
C GLU A 320 14.23 -18.55 -4.10
N PRO A 321 15.33 -19.21 -4.48
CA PRO A 321 16.50 -18.54 -5.04
C PRO A 321 16.24 -17.78 -6.35
N LEU A 322 15.30 -18.24 -7.19
CA LEU A 322 14.83 -17.56 -8.40
C LEU A 322 13.34 -17.30 -8.28
N ARG A 323 12.91 -16.06 -8.50
CA ARG A 323 11.50 -15.69 -8.62
C ARG A 323 11.27 -14.92 -9.91
N ILE A 324 10.22 -15.27 -10.65
CA ILE A 324 9.75 -14.55 -11.83
C ILE A 324 8.47 -13.85 -11.44
N PHE A 325 8.40 -12.55 -11.64
CA PHE A 325 7.24 -11.75 -11.28
C PHE A 325 6.25 -11.72 -12.44
N PRO A 326 4.93 -11.75 -12.16
CA PRO A 326 3.95 -11.36 -13.15
C PRO A 326 4.26 -9.93 -13.61
N SER A 327 4.10 -9.65 -14.89
CA SER A 327 4.32 -8.31 -15.41
C SER A 327 3.19 -7.86 -16.31
N GLU A 328 2.84 -6.59 -16.20
CA GLU A 328 2.00 -5.94 -17.19
C GLU A 328 2.78 -5.83 -18.52
N PRO A 329 2.14 -6.07 -19.66
CA PRO A 329 2.78 -5.94 -20.96
C PRO A 329 3.44 -4.56 -21.11
N LEU A 330 4.66 -4.55 -21.64
CA LEU A 330 5.33 -3.31 -21.98
C LEU A 330 4.51 -2.55 -23.03
N PRO A 331 4.37 -1.21 -22.90
CA PRO A 331 3.70 -0.40 -23.91
C PRO A 331 4.26 -0.67 -25.32
N PRO A 332 3.40 -0.82 -26.34
CA PRO A 332 3.88 -1.08 -27.69
C PRO A 332 4.75 0.10 -28.16
N LYS A 333 5.93 -0.21 -28.71
CA LYS A 333 6.93 0.78 -29.15
C LYS A 333 7.46 1.68 -28.02
N LEU A 334 7.50 1.16 -26.79
CA LEU A 334 8.15 1.85 -25.66
C LEU A 334 9.58 2.28 -26.01
N ILE A 335 10.35 1.35 -26.57
CA ILE A 335 11.69 1.54 -27.15
C ILE A 335 11.77 0.58 -28.34
N THR A 336 12.40 0.97 -29.44
CA THR A 336 12.65 0.04 -30.56
C THR A 336 14.12 -0.06 -30.95
N SER A 337 14.94 0.94 -30.59
CA SER A 337 16.37 0.94 -30.89
C SER A 337 17.18 1.72 -29.85
N VAL A 338 18.45 1.35 -29.69
CA VAL A 338 19.44 2.14 -28.94
C VAL A 338 20.53 2.61 -29.89
N ASN A 339 21.08 3.81 -29.62
CA ASN A 339 22.02 4.47 -30.53
C ASN A 339 23.48 4.06 -30.29
N LYS A 340 23.81 3.51 -29.11
CA LYS A 340 25.16 3.06 -28.76
C LYS A 340 25.14 2.11 -27.56
N ASN A 341 26.21 1.31 -27.44
CA ASN A 341 26.49 0.57 -26.21
C ASN A 341 26.80 1.56 -25.09
N ARG A 342 26.09 1.42 -23.96
CA ARG A 342 26.30 2.29 -22.81
C ARG A 342 25.91 1.57 -21.52
N PRO A 343 26.89 1.19 -20.69
CA PRO A 343 26.62 0.94 -19.29
C PRO A 343 26.43 2.30 -18.59
N ASN A 344 25.43 2.40 -17.73
CA ASN A 344 25.35 3.44 -16.72
C ASN A 344 25.06 2.74 -15.41
N GLY A 345 25.66 3.22 -14.32
CA GLY A 345 25.31 2.73 -13.00
C GLY A 345 25.18 3.86 -12.00
N TYR A 346 24.53 3.56 -10.90
CA TYR A 346 24.32 4.46 -9.78
C TYR A 346 24.45 3.66 -8.50
N TYR A 347 25.30 4.14 -7.60
CA TYR A 347 25.29 3.71 -6.20
C TYR A 347 24.81 4.89 -5.38
N GLY A 348 23.78 4.74 -4.58
CA GLY A 348 23.29 5.88 -3.81
C GLY A 348 22.00 5.59 -3.07
N SER A 349 21.42 6.65 -2.51
CA SER A 349 20.11 6.58 -1.86
C SER A 349 19.05 6.11 -2.84
N PHE A 350 18.19 5.20 -2.40
CA PHE A 350 17.07 4.75 -3.21
C PHE A 350 15.89 5.74 -3.13
N ASP A 351 15.44 6.20 -4.29
CA ASP A 351 14.19 6.93 -4.48
C ASP A 351 13.64 6.50 -5.85
N ALA A 352 12.53 5.76 -5.85
CA ALA A 352 11.99 5.16 -7.06
C ALA A 352 11.60 6.20 -8.12
N ASP A 353 11.07 7.36 -7.71
CA ASP A 353 10.66 8.43 -8.61
C ASP A 353 11.88 9.10 -9.26
N LEU A 354 12.86 9.48 -8.44
CA LEU A 354 14.08 10.12 -8.91
C LEU A 354 14.89 9.20 -9.82
N LEU A 355 15.04 7.92 -9.43
CA LEU A 355 15.77 6.94 -10.22
C LEU A 355 15.06 6.64 -11.54
N ALA A 356 13.73 6.45 -11.53
CA ALA A 356 12.96 6.22 -12.75
C ALA A 356 13.07 7.41 -13.71
N ASN A 357 12.92 8.63 -13.22
CA ASN A 357 13.04 9.85 -14.03
C ASN A 357 14.45 10.00 -14.62
N THR A 358 15.49 9.80 -13.81
CA THR A 358 16.89 9.93 -14.26
C THR A 358 17.26 8.85 -15.26
N ALA A 359 16.86 7.60 -15.01
CA ALA A 359 17.09 6.49 -15.93
C ALA A 359 16.33 6.64 -17.24
N ALA A 360 15.08 7.08 -17.19
CA ALA A 360 14.31 7.34 -18.41
C ALA A 360 14.95 8.44 -19.25
N GLU A 361 15.49 9.50 -18.63
CA GLU A 361 16.27 10.52 -19.32
C GLU A 361 17.52 9.94 -19.98
N LEU A 362 18.32 9.17 -19.22
CA LEU A 362 19.54 8.54 -19.74
C LEU A 362 19.24 7.59 -20.91
N ILE A 363 18.18 6.81 -20.82
CA ILE A 363 17.77 5.90 -21.88
C ILE A 363 17.26 6.71 -23.08
N ALA A 364 16.35 7.67 -22.88
CA ALA A 364 15.76 8.47 -23.96
C ALA A 364 16.80 9.27 -24.76
N VAL A 365 17.86 9.79 -24.11
CA VAL A 365 18.95 10.49 -24.81
C VAL A 365 19.76 9.55 -25.71
N ASN A 366 19.76 8.24 -25.45
CA ASN A 366 20.56 7.24 -26.17
C ASN A 366 19.71 6.20 -26.91
N SER A 367 18.43 6.46 -27.12
CA SER A 367 17.48 5.56 -27.79
C SER A 367 16.34 6.35 -28.44
N ASP A 368 15.35 5.65 -28.99
CA ASP A 368 14.08 6.23 -29.44
C ASP A 368 12.96 6.10 -28.38
N ALA A 369 13.33 5.93 -27.11
CA ALA A 369 12.38 5.64 -26.05
C ALA A 369 11.32 6.75 -25.86
N GLN A 370 10.09 6.32 -25.58
CA GLN A 370 9.01 7.19 -25.13
C GLN A 370 9.20 7.51 -23.64
N LYS A 371 9.93 8.61 -23.35
CA LYS A 371 10.38 8.96 -22.00
C LYS A 371 9.28 8.87 -20.94
N GLN A 372 8.11 9.48 -21.14
CA GLN A 372 7.06 9.48 -20.12
C GLN A 372 6.57 8.06 -19.77
N LEU A 373 6.32 7.23 -20.78
CA LEU A 373 5.92 5.84 -20.57
C LEU A 373 7.06 5.01 -19.96
N LEU A 374 8.31 5.35 -20.29
CA LEU A 374 9.47 4.70 -19.70
C LEU A 374 9.63 5.03 -18.21
N VAL A 375 9.30 6.26 -17.79
CA VAL A 375 9.24 6.63 -16.36
C VAL A 375 8.22 5.75 -15.64
N GLU A 376 7.00 5.62 -16.18
CA GLU A 376 5.94 4.79 -15.58
C GLU A 376 6.37 3.32 -15.44
N VAL A 377 6.96 2.75 -16.50
CA VAL A 377 7.46 1.38 -16.50
C VAL A 377 8.58 1.19 -15.48
N LEU A 378 9.59 2.05 -15.49
CA LEU A 378 10.72 1.95 -14.55
C LEU A 378 10.28 2.14 -13.10
N ASN A 379 9.40 3.10 -12.84
CA ASN A 379 8.91 3.39 -11.49
C ASN A 379 8.15 2.19 -10.92
N ARG A 380 7.23 1.61 -11.71
CA ARG A 380 6.50 0.39 -11.33
C ARG A 380 7.45 -0.76 -10.98
N LEU A 381 8.51 -0.95 -11.76
CA LEU A 381 9.50 -2.01 -11.53
C LEU A 381 10.33 -1.77 -10.27
N LEU A 382 10.77 -0.53 -10.04
CA LEU A 382 11.56 -0.17 -8.87
C LEU A 382 10.74 -0.33 -7.58
N ILE A 383 9.46 0.05 -7.59
CA ILE A 383 8.53 -0.16 -6.48
C ILE A 383 8.33 -1.65 -6.22
N GLN A 384 8.12 -2.46 -7.28
CA GLN A 384 7.94 -3.90 -7.14
C GLN A 384 9.20 -4.59 -6.58
N ALA A 385 10.38 -4.17 -7.01
CA ALA A 385 11.66 -4.69 -6.51
C ALA A 385 11.90 -4.29 -5.04
N GLU A 386 11.58 -3.05 -4.67
CA GLU A 386 11.67 -2.58 -3.28
C GLU A 386 10.72 -3.38 -2.38
N ALA A 387 9.46 -3.55 -2.79
CA ALA A 387 8.46 -4.27 -2.03
C ALA A 387 8.89 -5.72 -1.74
N ASP A 388 9.38 -6.44 -2.76
CA ASP A 388 9.88 -7.80 -2.57
C ASP A 388 11.12 -7.82 -1.66
N CYS A 389 12.05 -6.89 -1.83
CA CYS A 389 13.25 -6.83 -1.00
C CYS A 389 12.94 -6.58 0.48
N ILE A 390 11.96 -5.72 0.77
CA ILE A 390 11.51 -5.47 2.15
C ILE A 390 10.79 -6.71 2.70
N ALA A 391 9.97 -7.40 1.90
CA ALA A 391 9.30 -8.62 2.32
C ALA A 391 10.30 -9.75 2.67
N GLU A 392 11.46 -9.79 2.00
CA GLU A 392 12.54 -10.75 2.28
C GLU A 392 13.38 -10.42 3.53
N ALA A 393 13.48 -9.15 3.91
CA ALA A 393 14.21 -8.70 5.10
C ALA A 393 13.46 -9.14 6.38
N VAL A 394 13.82 -10.31 6.91
CA VAL A 394 13.08 -11.09 7.93
C VAL A 394 12.62 -10.30 9.18
N ALA A 395 11.34 -10.52 9.49
CA ALA A 395 10.58 -10.60 10.76
C ALA A 395 11.34 -10.85 12.09
N GLY A 396 12.39 -10.08 12.35
CA GLY A 396 13.18 -10.13 13.60
C GLY A 396 14.08 -8.91 13.84
N GLN A 397 14.24 -8.01 12.86
CA GLN A 397 14.98 -6.76 13.01
C GLN A 397 14.07 -5.58 13.38
N LYS A 398 14.56 -4.69 14.26
CA LYS A 398 13.90 -3.40 14.50
C LYS A 398 14.07 -2.53 13.26
N ASN A 399 12.97 -2.22 12.58
CA ASN A 399 12.90 -1.27 11.46
C ASN A 399 13.56 -1.74 10.12
N PRO A 400 13.05 -2.81 9.48
CA PRO A 400 13.65 -3.44 8.29
C PRO A 400 13.73 -2.53 7.05
N LYS A 401 12.82 -1.56 6.91
CA LYS A 401 12.80 -0.60 5.78
C LYS A 401 13.96 0.41 5.81
N ALA A 402 14.45 0.76 7.00
CA ALA A 402 15.46 1.81 7.16
C ALA A 402 16.89 1.33 6.86
N GLU A 403 17.14 0.02 6.90
CA GLU A 403 18.49 -0.55 6.72
C GLU A 403 18.62 -1.33 5.40
N ALA A 404 17.59 -2.06 4.95
CA ALA A 404 17.70 -2.97 3.81
C ALA A 404 17.59 -2.29 2.43
N THR A 405 16.78 -1.24 2.29
CA THR A 405 16.54 -0.54 1.01
C THR A 405 16.93 0.94 1.03
N HIS A 406 17.69 1.37 2.05
CA HIS A 406 18.18 2.76 2.14
C HIS A 406 18.99 3.18 0.91
N SER A 407 19.84 2.27 0.45
CA SER A 407 20.71 2.48 -0.70
C SER A 407 20.51 1.39 -1.73
N CYS A 408 20.86 1.71 -2.98
CA CYS A 408 20.82 0.77 -4.07
C CYS A 408 22.06 0.88 -4.96
N TRP A 409 22.36 -0.23 -5.63
CA TRP A 409 23.14 -0.27 -6.85
C TRP A 409 22.20 -0.51 -8.02
N PHE A 410 22.01 0.51 -8.84
CA PHE A 410 21.12 0.49 -9.99
C PHE A 410 21.93 0.58 -11.29
N CYS A 411 21.69 -0.34 -12.22
CA CYS A 411 22.42 -0.45 -13.47
C CYS A 411 21.47 -0.39 -14.67
N ILE A 412 21.91 0.28 -15.72
CA ILE A 412 21.27 0.32 -17.04
C ILE A 412 22.32 -0.08 -18.07
N ARG A 413 22.09 -1.18 -18.77
CA ARG A 413 22.95 -1.63 -19.87
C ARG A 413 22.17 -1.56 -21.18
N MET A 414 22.57 -0.60 -22.01
CA MET A 414 22.09 -0.50 -23.39
C MET A 414 23.09 -1.18 -24.31
N THR A 415 22.62 -2.05 -25.19
CA THR A 415 23.46 -2.83 -26.10
C THR A 415 22.84 -2.86 -27.50
N LEU A 416 23.66 -2.54 -28.49
CA LEU A 416 23.42 -2.80 -29.90
C LEU A 416 23.41 -4.31 -30.16
N PRO A 417 22.82 -4.77 -31.28
CA PRO A 417 22.92 -6.16 -31.68
C PRO A 417 24.39 -6.64 -31.68
N THR A 418 24.65 -7.77 -31.03
CA THR A 418 25.99 -8.30 -30.83
C THR A 418 25.98 -9.83 -30.72
N ASP A 419 27.03 -10.45 -31.23
CA ASP A 419 27.30 -11.88 -31.18
C ASP A 419 28.09 -12.30 -29.93
N GLU A 420 28.45 -11.35 -29.05
CA GLU A 420 29.23 -11.59 -27.81
C GLU A 420 28.60 -12.68 -26.93
N TRP A 421 27.28 -12.82 -26.98
CA TRP A 421 26.51 -13.76 -26.14
C TRP A 421 25.82 -14.88 -26.93
N VAL A 422 26.26 -15.14 -28.18
CA VAL A 422 25.84 -16.33 -28.92
C VAL A 422 26.23 -17.59 -28.17
N VAL A 423 27.43 -17.58 -27.55
CA VAL A 423 27.81 -18.56 -26.54
C VAL A 423 27.40 -18.01 -25.18
N PRO A 424 26.49 -18.66 -24.45
CA PRO A 424 26.04 -18.20 -23.14
C PRO A 424 27.17 -18.21 -22.12
N ARG A 425 27.24 -17.14 -21.33
CA ARG A 425 28.16 -17.01 -20.20
C ARG A 425 27.42 -17.38 -18.91
N TRP A 426 27.27 -18.68 -18.68
CA TRP A 426 26.62 -19.20 -17.47
C TRP A 426 27.44 -18.91 -16.23
N HIS A 427 26.83 -18.23 -15.26
CA HIS A 427 27.46 -17.91 -13.98
C HIS A 427 26.43 -17.80 -12.85
N THR A 428 26.93 -17.80 -11.62
CA THR A 428 26.18 -17.39 -10.43
C THR A 428 26.78 -16.11 -9.89
N ASP A 429 25.95 -15.22 -9.35
CA ASP A 429 26.43 -14.00 -8.73
C ASP A 429 27.11 -14.33 -7.38
N GLY A 430 28.36 -13.86 -7.23
CA GLY A 430 29.13 -14.02 -6.00
C GLY A 430 28.69 -13.05 -4.90
N ARG A 431 29.51 -12.93 -3.85
CA ARG A 431 29.26 -12.00 -2.75
C ARG A 431 29.42 -10.56 -3.25
N MET A 432 28.34 -9.79 -3.21
CA MET A 432 28.33 -8.39 -3.68
C MET A 432 29.01 -7.48 -2.65
N PHE A 433 28.77 -7.71 -1.37
CA PHE A 433 29.44 -7.06 -0.24
C PHE A 433 29.51 -7.95 1.00
N ASP A 434 30.41 -7.62 1.91
CA ASP A 434 30.61 -8.34 3.15
C ASP A 434 29.52 -7.96 4.17
N CYS A 435 28.39 -8.68 4.08
CA CYS A 435 27.30 -8.59 5.05
C CYS A 435 27.81 -8.90 6.46
N THR A 436 27.59 -7.98 7.40
CA THR A 436 28.01 -8.10 8.80
C THR A 436 27.06 -8.94 9.66
N CYS A 437 26.00 -9.52 9.08
CA CYS A 437 25.01 -10.34 9.78
C CYS A 437 25.44 -11.82 9.80
N PRO A 438 25.93 -12.36 10.93
CA PRO A 438 26.49 -13.71 10.95
C PRO A 438 25.43 -14.82 10.84
N ASP A 439 24.14 -14.49 10.99
CA ASP A 439 23.01 -15.43 11.08
C ASP A 439 21.77 -15.03 10.23
N SER A 440 21.94 -14.22 9.17
CA SER A 440 20.80 -13.77 8.34
C SER A 440 20.24 -14.92 7.49
N THR A 441 19.01 -15.33 7.78
CA THR A 441 18.18 -16.20 6.94
C THR A 441 17.52 -15.46 5.77
N ALA A 442 17.68 -14.12 5.68
CA ALA A 442 17.17 -13.31 4.58
C ALA A 442 18.04 -13.51 3.33
N PRO A 443 17.47 -13.89 2.18
CA PRO A 443 18.24 -14.03 0.96
C PRO A 443 18.65 -12.65 0.47
N HIS A 444 19.95 -12.49 0.23
CA HIS A 444 20.41 -11.32 -0.48
C HIS A 444 20.07 -11.49 -1.96
N SER A 445 19.34 -10.52 -2.50
CA SER A 445 18.69 -10.62 -3.79
C SER A 445 19.08 -9.49 -4.71
N LYS A 446 19.07 -9.78 -6.01
CA LYS A 446 19.21 -8.80 -7.08
C LYS A 446 18.04 -8.96 -8.04
N TYR A 447 17.50 -7.83 -8.47
CA TYR A 447 16.36 -7.74 -9.35
C TYR A 447 16.82 -7.31 -10.73
N ALA A 448 16.22 -7.87 -11.77
CA ALA A 448 16.64 -7.66 -13.14
C ALA A 448 15.44 -7.66 -14.10
N PHE A 449 15.54 -6.87 -15.16
CA PHE A 449 14.45 -6.66 -16.11
C PHE A 449 14.98 -6.26 -17.50
N SER A 450 14.48 -6.89 -18.56
CA SER A 450 14.74 -6.46 -19.95
C SER A 450 13.59 -5.58 -20.45
N ILE A 451 13.86 -4.29 -20.69
CA ILE A 451 12.88 -3.31 -21.24
C ILE A 451 12.82 -3.38 -22.78
N LEU A 452 13.92 -3.80 -23.40
CA LEU A 452 14.01 -4.04 -24.84
C LEU A 452 14.86 -5.26 -25.08
N GLY A 453 14.47 -6.06 -26.07
CA GLY A 453 15.23 -7.23 -26.51
C GLY A 453 14.95 -8.47 -25.66
N PRO A 454 15.81 -9.49 -25.79
CA PRO A 454 15.56 -10.79 -25.18
C PRO A 454 15.76 -10.76 -23.66
N SER A 455 15.01 -11.63 -22.98
CA SER A 455 15.07 -11.81 -21.53
C SER A 455 16.33 -12.54 -21.09
N THR A 456 16.78 -12.28 -19.86
CA THR A 456 17.88 -13.03 -19.24
C THR A 456 17.57 -14.52 -19.25
N ARG A 457 18.60 -15.34 -19.49
CA ARG A 457 18.50 -16.79 -19.43
C ARG A 457 18.80 -17.23 -18.00
N ALA A 458 17.99 -18.12 -17.44
CA ALA A 458 18.23 -18.69 -16.12
C ALA A 458 17.90 -20.18 -16.14
N ILE A 459 18.72 -20.99 -15.47
CA ILE A 459 18.47 -22.43 -15.28
C ILE A 459 17.64 -22.58 -14.01
N LEU A 460 16.57 -23.39 -14.06
CA LEU A 460 15.79 -23.72 -12.87
C LEU A 460 16.69 -24.46 -11.87
N THR A 461 16.59 -24.14 -10.58
CA THR A 461 17.50 -24.64 -9.54
C THR A 461 17.72 -26.15 -9.65
N ASN A 462 18.94 -26.54 -10.01
CA ASN A 462 19.32 -27.93 -10.27
C ASN A 462 20.70 -28.23 -9.69
N PRO A 463 20.81 -29.12 -8.69
CA PRO A 463 22.09 -29.43 -8.04
C PRO A 463 23.17 -29.95 -8.99
N ASP A 464 22.79 -30.67 -10.06
CA ASP A 464 23.77 -31.20 -11.01
C ASP A 464 24.31 -30.12 -11.94
N ALA A 465 23.48 -29.13 -12.31
CA ALA A 465 23.96 -27.94 -13.02
C ALA A 465 24.98 -27.15 -12.17
N HIS A 466 24.73 -26.99 -10.86
CA HIS A 466 25.68 -26.38 -9.94
C HIS A 466 26.97 -27.18 -9.80
N LYS A 467 26.88 -28.52 -9.71
CA LYS A 467 28.07 -29.37 -9.71
C LYS A 467 28.91 -29.16 -10.97
N ILE A 468 28.28 -29.08 -12.14
CA ILE A 468 28.99 -28.82 -13.41
C ILE A 468 29.69 -27.46 -13.36
N LEU A 469 28.98 -26.40 -12.96
CA LEU A 469 29.53 -25.04 -12.90
C LEU A 469 30.72 -24.92 -11.92
N HIS A 470 30.72 -25.68 -10.83
CA HIS A 470 31.76 -25.61 -9.79
C HIS A 470 32.84 -26.71 -9.90
N SER A 471 32.67 -27.68 -10.80
CA SER A 471 33.68 -28.73 -11.07
C SER A 471 34.60 -28.32 -12.22
N PRO A 472 35.81 -28.89 -12.33
CA PRO A 472 36.63 -28.77 -13.53
C PRO A 472 35.89 -29.33 -14.76
N SER A 473 36.24 -28.84 -15.94
CA SER A 473 35.79 -29.38 -17.21
C SER A 473 36.13 -30.87 -17.36
N PRO A 474 35.42 -31.59 -18.24
CA PRO A 474 35.86 -32.92 -18.70
C PRO A 474 37.33 -32.96 -19.14
N SER A 475 37.84 -31.84 -19.66
CA SER A 475 39.25 -31.63 -20.03
C SER A 475 40.19 -31.29 -18.86
N GLY A 476 39.70 -31.24 -17.61
CA GLY A 476 40.48 -31.03 -16.38
C GLY A 476 40.81 -29.57 -16.05
N ARG A 477 40.29 -28.60 -16.82
CA ARG A 477 40.52 -27.16 -16.66
C ARG A 477 39.39 -26.54 -15.83
N ARG A 478 39.68 -25.51 -15.03
CA ARG A 478 38.62 -24.73 -14.36
C ARG A 478 37.92 -23.82 -15.38
N TRP A 479 36.59 -23.74 -15.32
CA TRP A 479 35.83 -22.81 -16.15
C TRP A 479 36.24 -21.37 -15.88
N ASP A 480 36.34 -20.57 -16.94
CA ASP A 480 36.36 -19.12 -16.81
C ASP A 480 34.91 -18.63 -16.90
N THR A 481 34.36 -18.17 -15.79
CA THR A 481 32.97 -17.68 -15.75
C THR A 481 32.86 -16.20 -16.11
N ASN A 482 34.00 -15.52 -16.33
CA ASN A 482 34.02 -14.13 -16.77
C ASN A 482 33.93 -14.01 -18.29
N ASP A 483 34.28 -15.07 -19.03
CA ASP A 483 34.22 -15.14 -20.48
C ASP A 483 33.32 -16.31 -20.95
N PRO A 484 32.72 -16.25 -22.15
CA PRO A 484 31.96 -17.37 -22.70
C PRO A 484 32.83 -18.62 -22.91
N ASP A 485 32.37 -19.76 -22.40
CA ASP A 485 33.05 -21.04 -22.56
C ASP A 485 32.12 -22.05 -23.26
N LEU A 486 32.50 -22.49 -24.46
CA LEU A 486 31.66 -23.33 -25.31
C LEU A 486 31.38 -24.72 -24.69
N GLU A 487 32.35 -25.28 -23.96
CA GLU A 487 32.22 -26.60 -23.33
C GLU A 487 31.24 -26.51 -22.15
N LEU A 488 31.34 -25.45 -21.34
CA LEU A 488 30.39 -25.17 -20.26
C LEU A 488 28.99 -24.83 -20.79
N ALA A 489 28.90 -23.99 -21.81
CA ALA A 489 27.65 -23.64 -22.48
C ALA A 489 26.92 -24.89 -22.94
N THR A 490 27.60 -25.78 -23.67
CA THR A 490 27.03 -27.04 -24.16
C THR A 490 26.58 -27.94 -23.02
N ALA A 491 27.35 -28.04 -21.93
CA ALA A 491 27.01 -28.86 -20.78
C ALA A 491 25.75 -28.38 -20.07
N LEU A 492 25.58 -27.06 -19.94
CA LEU A 492 24.47 -26.46 -19.21
C LEU A 492 23.21 -26.20 -20.06
N GLU A 493 23.35 -26.12 -21.39
CA GLU A 493 22.24 -25.84 -22.32
C GLU A 493 21.09 -26.85 -22.22
N SER A 494 21.41 -28.10 -21.88
CA SER A 494 20.44 -29.21 -21.78
C SER A 494 19.53 -29.15 -20.55
N PHE A 495 19.86 -28.32 -19.56
CA PHE A 495 19.06 -28.21 -18.34
C PHE A 495 17.81 -27.37 -18.58
N PRO A 496 16.69 -27.67 -17.87
CA PRO A 496 15.48 -26.86 -17.95
C PRO A 496 15.74 -25.39 -17.60
N GLN A 497 15.43 -24.51 -18.53
CA GLN A 497 15.54 -23.07 -18.36
C GLN A 497 14.21 -22.46 -17.93
N ALA A 498 14.29 -21.40 -17.13
CA ALA A 498 13.16 -20.59 -16.72
C ALA A 498 12.52 -19.90 -17.94
N ALA A 499 11.21 -20.01 -18.06
CA ALA A 499 10.44 -19.30 -19.08
C ALA A 499 10.23 -17.85 -18.65
N ILE A 500 11.19 -16.99 -18.98
CA ILE A 500 11.13 -15.55 -18.66
C ILE A 500 10.70 -14.80 -19.91
N GLU A 501 9.50 -14.23 -19.88
CA GLU A 501 8.94 -13.46 -20.99
C GLU A 501 9.56 -12.07 -21.08
N PRO A 502 9.59 -11.44 -22.27
CA PRO A 502 10.04 -10.06 -22.41
C PRO A 502 9.25 -9.11 -21.51
N GLY A 503 9.98 -8.31 -20.73
CA GLY A 503 9.37 -7.41 -19.77
C GLY A 503 8.82 -8.08 -18.52
N GLN A 504 9.26 -9.29 -18.16
CA GLN A 504 9.12 -9.83 -16.81
C GLN A 504 10.31 -9.46 -15.94
N MET A 505 10.04 -9.10 -14.68
CA MET A 505 11.10 -8.93 -13.69
C MET A 505 11.47 -10.29 -13.14
N ILE A 506 12.75 -10.49 -12.90
CA ILE A 506 13.27 -11.64 -12.18
C ILE A 506 14.01 -11.16 -10.93
N ARG A 507 13.93 -11.96 -9.87
CA ARG A 507 14.81 -11.87 -8.71
C ARG A 507 15.67 -13.12 -8.66
N PHE A 508 16.95 -12.96 -8.43
CA PHE A 508 17.84 -14.06 -8.12
C PHE A 508 18.67 -13.75 -6.87
N SER A 509 18.85 -14.76 -6.03
CA SER A 509 19.74 -14.69 -4.88
C SER A 509 21.21 -14.74 -5.31
N TRP A 510 22.11 -14.23 -4.46
CA TRP A 510 23.55 -14.25 -4.72
C TRP A 510 24.36 -14.79 -3.55
N ALA A 511 25.56 -15.33 -3.84
CA ALA A 511 26.50 -15.98 -2.91
C ALA A 511 25.95 -17.18 -2.11
N GLN A 512 24.86 -17.78 -2.56
CA GLN A 512 24.27 -18.98 -1.97
C GLN A 512 24.56 -20.20 -2.84
N GLU A 513 24.66 -21.39 -2.25
CA GLU A 513 24.91 -22.64 -2.99
C GLU A 513 23.83 -22.95 -4.03
N ASP A 514 22.61 -22.47 -3.80
CA ASP A 514 21.41 -22.63 -4.63
C ASP A 514 21.11 -21.40 -5.51
N SER A 515 22.05 -20.44 -5.60
CA SER A 515 21.85 -19.21 -6.39
C SER A 515 21.62 -19.51 -7.87
N PRO A 516 20.67 -18.85 -8.55
CA PRO A 516 20.34 -19.20 -9.92
C PRO A 516 21.53 -19.04 -10.89
N ILE A 517 21.79 -20.08 -11.68
CA ILE A 517 22.74 -20.02 -12.79
C ILE A 517 22.07 -19.26 -13.93
N HIS A 518 22.66 -18.16 -14.37
CA HIS A 518 22.09 -17.28 -15.37
C HIS A 518 23.13 -16.80 -16.39
N SER A 519 22.64 -16.28 -17.52
CA SER A 519 23.44 -15.78 -18.63
C SER A 519 22.70 -14.69 -19.39
N GLU A 520 23.45 -13.83 -20.06
CA GLU A 520 22.94 -13.00 -21.14
C GLU A 520 22.31 -13.87 -22.24
N PRO A 521 21.21 -13.41 -22.88
CA PRO A 521 20.64 -14.05 -24.06
C PRO A 521 21.39 -13.69 -25.34
N ASP A 522 21.22 -14.50 -26.38
CA ASP A 522 21.63 -14.16 -27.74
C ASP A 522 20.91 -12.87 -28.19
N SER A 523 21.69 -11.84 -28.52
CA SER A 523 21.21 -10.55 -29.00
C SER A 523 21.75 -10.21 -30.40
N THR A 524 22.15 -11.19 -31.20
CA THR A 524 22.80 -10.97 -32.51
C THR A 524 21.99 -10.07 -33.43
N ASN A 525 20.66 -10.14 -33.35
CA ASN A 525 19.75 -9.43 -34.24
C ASN A 525 18.84 -8.42 -33.53
N MET A 526 19.07 -8.14 -32.24
CA MET A 526 18.17 -7.29 -31.45
C MET A 526 18.95 -6.34 -30.55
N HIS A 527 18.50 -5.09 -30.49
CA HIS A 527 18.91 -4.17 -29.44
C HIS A 527 18.44 -4.71 -28.08
N ARG A 528 19.19 -4.40 -27.02
CA ARG A 528 18.84 -4.80 -25.65
C ARG A 528 18.97 -3.63 -24.69
N VAL A 529 17.96 -3.44 -23.85
CA VAL A 529 18.01 -2.54 -22.70
C VAL A 529 17.70 -3.38 -21.47
N PHE A 530 18.73 -3.60 -20.67
CA PHE A 530 18.66 -4.37 -19.44
C PHE A 530 18.86 -3.44 -18.24
N VAL A 531 17.99 -3.58 -17.24
CA VAL A 531 18.13 -2.87 -15.97
C VAL A 531 18.23 -3.87 -14.83
N SER A 532 19.01 -3.53 -13.81
CA SER A 532 19.07 -4.32 -12.59
C SER A 532 19.22 -3.43 -11.37
N ILE A 533 18.60 -3.83 -10.26
CA ILE A 533 18.75 -3.15 -8.97
C ILE A 533 19.11 -4.15 -7.87
N LEU A 534 20.02 -3.74 -7.01
CA LEU A 534 20.38 -4.44 -5.79
C LEU A 534 20.26 -3.46 -4.63
N PHE A 535 19.64 -3.86 -3.53
CA PHE A 535 19.48 -3.05 -2.34
C PHE A 535 20.47 -3.41 -1.24
N GLY A 536 20.74 -2.46 -0.36
CA GLY A 536 21.51 -2.68 0.86
C GLY A 536 21.63 -1.40 1.70
N SER A 537 22.40 -1.49 2.77
CA SER A 537 22.72 -0.33 3.61
C SER A 537 23.70 0.62 2.91
N GLU A 538 23.71 1.89 3.31
CA GLU A 538 24.66 2.86 2.78
C GLU A 538 26.11 2.41 2.95
N SER A 539 26.47 1.80 4.08
CA SER A 539 27.80 1.25 4.33
C SER A 539 28.19 0.14 3.35
N GLU A 540 27.27 -0.78 3.07
CA GLU A 540 27.51 -1.90 2.14
C GLU A 540 27.70 -1.40 0.70
N LEU A 541 26.87 -0.44 0.29
CA LEU A 541 26.96 0.14 -1.05
C LEU A 541 28.20 1.01 -1.21
N ARG A 542 28.61 1.76 -0.17
CA ARG A 542 29.87 2.52 -0.17
C ARG A 542 31.10 1.61 -0.25
N ASP A 543 31.14 0.52 0.52
CA ASP A 543 32.21 -0.48 0.42
C ASP A 543 32.28 -1.08 -1.00
N MET A 544 31.12 -1.36 -1.61
CA MET A 544 31.07 -1.84 -2.98
C MET A 544 31.54 -0.79 -4.00
N CYS A 545 31.23 0.50 -3.81
CA CYS A 545 31.78 1.60 -4.61
C CYS A 545 33.31 1.61 -4.55
N ASP A 546 33.86 1.56 -3.33
CA ASP A 546 35.30 1.65 -3.09
C ASP A 546 36.04 0.48 -3.77
N ARG A 547 35.51 -0.75 -3.66
CA ARG A 547 36.07 -1.93 -4.34
C ARG A 547 36.00 -1.84 -5.86
N ARG A 548 35.05 -1.08 -6.42
CA ARG A 548 34.85 -0.91 -7.87
C ARG A 548 35.44 0.38 -8.42
N GLY A 549 35.98 1.26 -7.57
CA GLY A 549 36.54 2.55 -7.98
C GLY A 549 35.49 3.57 -8.41
N GLU A 550 34.26 3.45 -7.92
CA GLU A 550 33.12 4.29 -8.29
C GLU A 550 32.77 5.30 -7.21
N THR A 551 31.97 6.32 -7.54
CA THR A 551 31.59 7.39 -6.59
C THR A 551 30.15 7.23 -6.11
N TYR A 552 29.96 7.09 -4.80
CA TYR A 552 28.62 7.05 -4.20
C TYR A 552 27.87 8.38 -4.37
N GLY A 553 26.60 8.30 -4.77
CA GLY A 553 25.73 9.42 -5.08
C GLY A 553 25.88 9.97 -6.52
N ALA A 554 26.77 9.38 -7.33
CA ALA A 554 27.00 9.79 -8.70
C ALA A 554 26.65 8.68 -9.71
N TRP A 555 26.21 9.09 -10.89
CA TRP A 555 26.09 8.21 -12.04
C TRP A 555 27.44 8.11 -12.74
N TYR A 556 27.83 6.90 -13.16
CA TYR A 556 29.06 6.61 -13.90
C TYR A 556 28.76 6.03 -15.28
#